data_AF-A0A959VD33-F1
#
_entry.id   AF-A0A959VD33-F1
#
_cell.length_a   1.000
_cell.length_b   1.000
_cell.length_c   1.000
_cell.angle_alpha   90.00
_cell.angle_beta   90.00
_cell.angle_gamma   90.00
#
_symmetry.space_group_name_H-M   'P 1'
#
loop_
_entity.id
_entity.type
_entity.pdbx_description
1 polymer ?
#
loop_
_entity_poly.entity_id
_entity_poly.type
_entity_poly.pdbx_seq_one_letter_code
_entity_poly.pdbx_strand_id
1 'polypeptide(L)'
;MAEILSRHPYVTLEPQASSQDRILEFNQDGSWDRTITWSGQDFPIRGLVELIDNNPMVCATSLSLPTPSATLTMIALGPLIRAGIILEAPALHFNFAVEPADIQDNLETFGWNGGATLAIDEQEFGSVLILNAMAKVPNYSDDRVFDELFDEAFGRSFFVHAAPPEADWDTKLVSGTPNAVYNLRITPGEDDSLLTVQVMADKDGKCGAAQVVHAMNVMCGFEESLGLE
;
A
#
# COMPACT_ATOMS: atom_id res chain seq x y z
N MET A 1 -11.22 -13.00 1.10
CA MET A 1 -10.55 -13.14 2.42
C MET A 1 -10.71 -14.53 3.04
N ALA A 2 -11.92 -15.01 3.35
CA ALA A 2 -12.11 -16.36 3.93
C ALA A 2 -11.45 -17.48 3.11
N GLU A 3 -11.54 -17.41 1.78
CA GLU A 3 -10.85 -18.33 0.88
C GLU A 3 -9.32 -18.30 1.04
N ILE A 4 -8.71 -17.11 1.14
CA ILE A 4 -7.26 -16.97 1.38
C ILE A 4 -6.89 -17.60 2.73
N LEU A 5 -7.60 -17.23 3.79
CA LEU A 5 -7.34 -17.76 5.14
C LEU A 5 -7.56 -19.27 5.23
N SER A 6 -8.49 -19.85 4.46
CA SER A 6 -8.72 -21.31 4.44
C SER A 6 -7.53 -22.10 3.89
N ARG A 7 -6.63 -21.45 3.14
CA ARG A 7 -5.39 -22.03 2.61
C ARG A 7 -4.20 -21.82 3.56
N HIS A 8 -4.35 -21.00 4.59
CA HIS A 8 -3.25 -20.69 5.50
C HIS A 8 -3.01 -21.83 6.51
N PRO A 9 -1.81 -22.44 6.57
CA PRO A 9 -1.57 -23.71 7.26
C PRO A 9 -1.68 -23.63 8.79
N TYR A 10 -1.57 -22.43 9.37
CA TYR A 10 -1.64 -22.21 10.82
C TYR A 10 -2.90 -21.45 11.26
N VAL A 11 -3.87 -21.24 10.37
CA VAL A 11 -5.12 -20.55 10.70
C VAL A 11 -6.28 -21.54 10.64
N THR A 12 -7.14 -21.48 11.67
CA THR A 12 -8.43 -22.15 11.67
C THR A 12 -9.52 -21.08 11.67
N LEU A 13 -10.47 -21.19 10.76
CA LEU A 13 -11.59 -20.27 10.68
C LEU A 13 -12.68 -20.66 11.67
N GLU A 14 -13.05 -19.73 12.53
CA GLU A 14 -14.23 -19.87 13.39
C GLU A 14 -15.48 -19.26 12.73
N PRO A 15 -16.69 -19.71 13.09
CA PRO A 15 -17.94 -19.12 12.60
C PRO A 15 -18.01 -17.64 12.94
N GLN A 16 -18.22 -16.81 11.92
CA GLN A 16 -18.18 -15.35 12.01
C GLN A 16 -19.20 -14.80 13.01
N ALA A 17 -18.74 -14.06 14.02
CA ALA A 17 -19.57 -13.12 14.76
C ALA A 17 -19.65 -11.82 13.95
N SER A 18 -20.85 -11.33 13.66
CA SER A 18 -21.03 -10.11 12.86
C SER A 18 -20.56 -8.88 13.64
N SER A 19 -19.46 -8.28 13.22
CA SER A 19 -19.01 -6.95 13.63
C SER A 19 -18.74 -6.13 12.37
N GLN A 20 -19.40 -4.98 12.22
CA GLN A 20 -19.36 -4.16 11.00
C GLN A 20 -18.07 -3.32 10.89
N ASP A 21 -17.30 -3.18 11.97
CA ASP A 21 -16.19 -2.21 12.03
C ASP A 21 -14.78 -2.84 11.97
N ARG A 22 -14.70 -4.18 11.87
CA ARG A 22 -13.43 -4.92 11.95
C ARG A 22 -13.27 -5.82 10.72
N ILE A 23 -12.09 -5.76 10.09
CA ILE A 23 -11.79 -6.57 8.90
C ILE A 23 -11.46 -7.99 9.33
N LEU A 24 -10.56 -8.11 10.30
CA LEU A 24 -10.08 -9.38 10.82
C LEU A 24 -9.91 -9.29 12.33
N GLU A 25 -10.49 -10.24 13.03
CA GLU A 25 -10.22 -10.55 14.43
C GLU A 25 -9.59 -11.93 14.48
N PHE A 26 -8.57 -12.09 15.32
CA PHE A 26 -7.92 -13.38 15.49
C PHE A 26 -7.37 -13.50 16.90
N ASN A 27 -7.31 -14.73 17.38
CA ASN A 27 -6.72 -15.07 18.67
C ASN A 27 -5.42 -15.85 18.42
N GLN A 28 -4.32 -15.40 19.01
CA GLN A 28 -3.03 -16.07 18.95
C GLN A 28 -2.81 -16.84 20.26
N ASP A 29 -2.52 -18.14 20.14
CA ASP A 29 -2.21 -19.06 21.23
C ASP A 29 -3.25 -19.13 22.37
N GLY A 30 -4.52 -18.88 22.07
CA GLY A 30 -5.63 -18.97 23.04
C GLY A 30 -5.72 -17.79 24.01
N SER A 31 -4.84 -16.79 23.93
CA SER A 31 -4.69 -15.78 24.99
C SER A 31 -4.48 -14.35 24.52
N TRP A 32 -4.18 -14.15 23.23
CA TRP A 32 -3.94 -12.83 22.69
C TRP A 32 -4.92 -12.50 21.57
N ASP A 33 -5.95 -11.72 21.90
CA ASP A 33 -6.92 -11.21 20.94
C ASP A 33 -6.34 -10.04 20.17
N ARG A 34 -6.43 -10.08 18.84
CA ARG A 34 -5.83 -9.09 17.95
C ARG A 34 -6.81 -8.68 16.86
N THR A 35 -6.63 -7.48 16.31
CA THR A 35 -7.59 -6.90 15.36
C THR A 35 -6.90 -6.07 14.28
N ILE A 36 -7.42 -6.16 13.05
CA ILE A 36 -7.04 -5.34 11.90
C ILE A 36 -8.28 -4.57 11.40
N THR A 37 -8.11 -3.26 11.17
CA THR A 37 -9.16 -2.33 10.68
C THR A 37 -8.68 -1.50 9.48
N TRP A 38 -9.61 -0.91 8.73
CA TRP A 38 -9.29 0.04 7.65
C TRP A 38 -9.32 1.47 8.20
N SER A 39 -8.34 2.30 7.85
CA SER A 39 -8.32 3.75 8.13
C SER A 39 -8.69 4.17 9.57
N GLY A 40 -8.36 3.36 10.58
CA GLY A 40 -8.57 3.66 11.99
C GLY A 40 -7.55 4.69 12.49
N GLN A 41 -7.99 5.93 12.67
CA GLN A 41 -7.13 7.03 13.12
C GLN A 41 -6.57 6.85 14.54
N ASP A 42 -7.34 6.20 15.42
CA ASP A 42 -7.01 6.02 16.85
C ASP A 42 -6.06 4.84 17.13
N PHE A 43 -5.54 4.19 16.08
CA PHE A 43 -4.70 2.99 16.24
C PHE A 43 -3.23 3.38 16.41
N PRO A 44 -2.52 2.77 17.37
CA PRO A 44 -1.12 3.12 17.67
C PRO A 44 -0.17 2.76 16.53
N ILE A 45 -0.56 1.78 15.70
CA ILE A 45 0.17 1.39 14.50
C ILE A 45 -0.79 1.47 13.33
N ARG A 46 -0.38 2.22 12.31
CA ARG A 46 -1.18 2.44 11.11
C ARG A 46 -0.30 2.68 9.88
N GLY A 47 -0.75 2.20 8.72
CA GLY A 47 -0.09 2.39 7.42
C GLY A 47 0.19 1.09 6.65
N LEU A 48 0.93 1.24 5.55
CA LEU A 48 1.33 0.15 4.65
C LEU A 48 2.43 -0.69 5.28
N VAL A 49 2.26 -2.02 5.30
CA VAL A 49 3.19 -2.97 5.92
C VAL A 49 4.64 -2.74 5.45
N GLU A 50 4.85 -2.53 4.15
CA GLU A 50 6.17 -2.27 3.56
C GLU A 50 6.87 -1.04 4.11
N LEU A 51 6.11 -0.08 4.61
CA LEU A 51 6.66 1.17 5.13
C LEU A 51 6.69 1.16 6.66
N ILE A 52 6.01 0.28 7.37
CA ILE A 52 6.07 0.26 8.83
C ILE A 52 7.21 -0.65 9.29
N ASP A 53 7.85 -0.34 10.42
CA ASP A 53 8.75 -1.30 11.06
C ASP A 53 7.99 -2.56 11.51
N ASN A 54 8.51 -3.75 11.19
CA ASN A 54 7.88 -5.01 11.61
C ASN A 54 7.87 -5.19 13.14
N ASN A 55 8.88 -4.67 13.86
CA ASN A 55 9.02 -4.84 15.32
C ASN A 55 7.77 -4.38 16.11
N PRO A 56 7.26 -3.14 15.96
CA PRO A 56 6.06 -2.72 16.64
C PRO A 56 4.83 -3.54 16.19
N MET A 57 4.74 -3.96 14.92
CA MET A 57 3.61 -4.76 14.41
C MET A 57 3.51 -6.13 15.09
N VAL A 58 4.64 -6.85 15.24
CA VAL A 58 4.67 -8.16 15.92
C VAL A 58 4.11 -8.07 17.34
N CYS A 59 4.32 -6.94 18.03
CA CYS A 59 3.87 -6.73 19.40
C CYS A 59 2.47 -6.10 19.52
N ALA A 60 1.80 -5.81 18.39
CA ALA A 60 0.59 -4.99 18.39
C ALA A 60 -0.67 -5.81 18.66
N THR A 61 -1.53 -5.36 19.57
CA THR A 61 -2.89 -5.90 19.70
C THR A 61 -3.78 -5.43 18.56
N SER A 62 -3.50 -4.26 18.00
CA SER A 62 -4.31 -3.69 16.94
C SER A 62 -3.46 -2.97 15.90
N LEU A 63 -3.91 -3.04 14.65
CA LEU A 63 -3.27 -2.42 13.50
C LEU A 63 -4.35 -1.83 12.60
N SER A 64 -4.10 -0.63 12.06
CA SER A 64 -4.90 -0.10 10.96
C SER A 64 -4.15 -0.14 9.63
N LEU A 65 -4.79 -0.72 8.62
CA LEU A 65 -4.29 -0.74 7.26
C LEU A 65 -4.91 0.40 6.42
N PRO A 66 -4.17 0.89 5.42
CA PRO A 66 -4.71 1.86 4.46
C PRO A 66 -5.81 1.24 3.60
N THR A 67 -6.81 2.02 3.23
CA THR A 67 -7.80 1.65 2.20
C THR A 67 -7.13 1.47 0.83
N PRO A 68 -7.83 0.96 -0.20
CA PRO A 68 -7.24 0.81 -1.54
C PRO A 68 -6.59 2.08 -2.11
N SER A 69 -7.26 3.24 -1.99
CA SER A 69 -6.74 4.52 -2.47
C SER A 69 -5.48 4.95 -1.71
N ALA A 70 -5.51 4.83 -0.39
CA ALA A 70 -4.37 5.12 0.46
C ALA A 70 -3.21 4.14 0.20
N THR A 71 -3.48 2.86 -0.03
CA THR A 71 -2.47 1.83 -0.35
C THR A 71 -1.68 2.23 -1.59
N LEU A 72 -2.36 2.51 -2.71
CA LEU A 72 -1.69 2.94 -3.94
C LEU A 72 -0.94 4.26 -3.75
N THR A 73 -1.54 5.21 -3.01
CA THR A 73 -0.90 6.52 -2.73
C THR A 73 0.39 6.34 -1.93
N MET A 74 0.38 5.46 -0.93
CA MET A 74 1.54 5.21 -0.08
C MET A 74 2.64 4.49 -0.82
N ILE A 75 2.32 3.58 -1.75
CA ILE A 75 3.31 3.01 -2.67
C ILE A 75 3.92 4.11 -3.54
N ALA A 76 3.09 5.01 -4.07
CA ALA A 76 3.53 6.05 -4.99
C ALA A 76 4.34 7.17 -4.33
N LEU A 77 3.98 7.57 -3.11
CA LEU A 77 4.51 8.78 -2.47
C LEU A 77 5.29 8.51 -1.18
N GLY A 78 5.10 7.35 -0.54
CA GLY A 78 5.74 7.01 0.73
C GLY A 78 7.26 7.21 0.73
N PRO A 79 8.01 6.68 -0.26
CA PRO A 79 9.44 6.91 -0.36
C PRO A 79 9.82 8.40 -0.50
N LEU A 80 9.07 9.15 -1.32
CA LEU A 80 9.31 10.57 -1.59
C LEU A 80 9.04 11.44 -0.36
N ILE A 81 7.98 11.13 0.39
CA ILE A 81 7.60 11.82 1.62
C ILE A 81 8.66 11.60 2.70
N ARG A 82 9.12 10.35 2.87
CA ARG A 82 10.18 10.01 3.83
C ARG A 82 11.49 10.71 3.53
N ALA A 83 11.83 10.85 2.25
CA ALA A 83 13.00 11.60 1.81
C ALA A 83 12.82 13.12 1.95
N GLY A 84 11.59 13.62 2.14
CA GLY A 84 11.31 15.05 2.27
C GLY A 84 11.51 15.83 0.97
N ILE A 85 11.29 15.19 -0.19
CA ILE A 85 11.64 15.75 -1.50
C ILE A 85 10.43 16.20 -2.34
N ILE A 86 9.21 16.09 -1.81
CA ILE A 86 8.02 16.63 -2.48
C ILE A 86 7.97 18.14 -2.23
N LEU A 87 7.95 18.93 -3.31
CA LEU A 87 8.04 20.39 -3.25
C LEU A 87 6.68 21.09 -3.11
N GLU A 88 5.60 20.47 -3.59
CA GLU A 88 4.24 20.99 -3.52
C GLU A 88 3.21 19.85 -3.49
N ALA A 89 1.92 20.19 -3.29
CA ALA A 89 0.84 19.21 -3.27
C ALA A 89 0.84 18.34 -4.56
N PRO A 90 1.05 17.01 -4.45
CA PRO A 90 1.07 16.15 -5.63
C PRO A 90 -0.34 16.03 -6.22
N ALA A 91 -0.39 15.73 -7.52
CA ALA A 91 -1.63 15.40 -8.21
C ALA A 91 -1.79 13.88 -8.30
N LEU A 92 -2.95 13.36 -7.89
CA LEU A 92 -3.27 11.92 -7.85
C LEU A 92 -4.44 11.66 -8.80
N HIS A 93 -4.22 10.77 -9.76
CA HIS A 93 -5.23 10.35 -10.72
C HIS A 93 -5.60 8.88 -10.55
N PHE A 94 -6.82 8.60 -10.11
CA PHE A 94 -7.33 7.25 -9.85
C PHE A 94 -8.32 6.80 -10.93
N ASN A 95 -8.32 5.49 -11.23
CA ASN A 95 -9.31 4.88 -12.12
C ASN A 95 -10.61 4.43 -11.40
N PHE A 96 -10.78 4.76 -10.13
CA PHE A 96 -11.89 4.31 -9.28
C PHE A 96 -12.28 5.40 -8.30
N ALA A 97 -13.49 5.31 -7.75
CA ALA A 97 -13.97 6.23 -6.73
C ALA A 97 -13.09 6.20 -5.48
N VAL A 98 -12.74 7.38 -4.96
CA VAL A 98 -11.92 7.53 -3.75
C VAL A 98 -12.57 8.50 -2.78
N GLU A 99 -12.36 8.25 -1.48
CA GLU A 99 -12.67 9.19 -0.42
C GLU A 99 -11.43 10.06 -0.14
N PRO A 100 -11.49 11.39 -0.32
CA PRO A 100 -10.34 12.26 -0.08
C PRO A 100 -9.76 12.20 1.34
N ALA A 101 -10.62 12.02 2.35
CA ALA A 101 -10.20 11.95 3.75
C ALA A 101 -9.24 10.77 3.99
N ASP A 102 -9.51 9.61 3.40
CA ASP A 102 -8.65 8.42 3.53
C ASP A 102 -7.22 8.67 3.06
N ILE A 103 -7.06 9.43 1.98
CA ILE A 103 -5.76 9.74 1.40
C ILE A 103 -5.01 10.67 2.36
N GLN A 104 -5.65 11.75 2.79
CA GLN A 104 -5.03 12.75 3.66
C GLN A 104 -4.56 12.14 4.98
N ASP A 105 -5.43 11.40 5.67
CA ASP A 105 -5.12 10.82 6.98
C ASP A 105 -3.91 9.87 6.93
N ASN A 106 -3.80 9.10 5.85
CA ASN A 106 -2.67 8.19 5.65
C ASN A 106 -1.40 8.96 5.28
N LEU A 107 -1.47 10.00 4.46
CA LEU A 107 -0.30 10.84 4.14
C LEU A 107 0.27 11.54 5.39
N GLU A 108 -0.60 12.03 6.27
CA GLU A 108 -0.21 12.70 7.53
C GLU A 108 0.58 11.75 8.45
N THR A 109 0.25 10.46 8.43
CA THR A 109 0.98 9.42 9.18
C THR A 109 2.46 9.34 8.78
N PHE A 110 2.79 9.69 7.53
CA PHE A 110 4.15 9.68 7.01
C PHE A 110 4.80 11.06 7.05
N GLY A 111 4.16 12.05 7.67
CA GLY A 111 4.68 13.40 7.85
C GLY A 111 4.30 14.39 6.75
N TRP A 112 3.46 14.00 5.78
CA TRP A 112 2.98 14.91 4.75
C TRP A 112 1.65 15.57 5.12
N ASN A 113 1.68 16.90 5.28
CA ASN A 113 0.51 17.71 5.63
C ASN A 113 0.10 18.68 4.50
N GLY A 114 0.74 18.59 3.33
CA GLY A 114 0.52 19.49 2.20
C GLY A 114 -0.73 19.18 1.36
N GLY A 115 -1.47 18.12 1.71
CA GLY A 115 -2.62 17.63 0.93
C GLY A 115 -2.22 17.06 -0.43
N ALA A 116 -3.22 16.78 -1.26
CA ALA A 116 -3.03 16.33 -2.64
C ALA A 116 -4.21 16.82 -3.51
N THR A 117 -3.95 17.09 -4.78
CA THR A 117 -5.01 17.36 -5.77
C THR A 117 -5.50 16.04 -6.33
N LEU A 118 -6.81 15.79 -6.26
CA LEU A 118 -7.40 14.54 -6.72
C LEU A 118 -8.11 14.73 -8.06
N ALA A 119 -7.86 13.81 -8.98
CA ALA A 119 -8.61 13.63 -10.21
C ALA A 119 -9.09 12.17 -10.27
N ILE A 120 -10.37 11.97 -10.57
CA ILE A 120 -10.98 10.65 -10.64
C ILE A 120 -11.55 10.50 -12.04
N ASP A 121 -11.10 9.47 -12.75
CA ASP A 121 -11.64 9.07 -14.04
C ASP A 121 -11.96 7.58 -13.97
N GLU A 122 -13.19 7.26 -13.58
CA GLU A 122 -13.61 5.88 -13.36
C GLU A 122 -13.56 5.08 -14.67
N GLN A 123 -12.64 4.11 -14.69
CA GLN A 123 -12.43 3.21 -15.83
C GLN A 123 -12.33 1.77 -15.33
N GLU A 124 -13.09 0.88 -15.95
CA GLU A 124 -13.08 -0.54 -15.58
C GLU A 124 -11.87 -1.28 -16.16
N PHE A 125 -10.98 -1.73 -15.27
CA PHE A 125 -9.83 -2.58 -15.58
C PHE A 125 -9.96 -3.97 -14.92
N GLY A 126 -11.19 -4.48 -14.83
CA GLY A 126 -11.51 -5.73 -14.15
C GLY A 126 -11.37 -5.59 -12.63
N SER A 127 -10.45 -6.34 -12.02
CA SER A 127 -10.14 -6.26 -10.58
C SER A 127 -9.01 -5.28 -10.27
N VAL A 128 -8.38 -4.69 -11.28
CA VAL A 128 -7.16 -3.88 -11.08
C VAL A 128 -7.51 -2.42 -10.83
N LEU A 129 -6.90 -1.89 -9.77
CA LEU A 129 -6.92 -0.49 -9.37
C LEU A 129 -5.59 0.16 -9.76
N ILE A 130 -5.65 1.40 -10.23
CA ILE A 130 -4.56 2.13 -10.84
C ILE A 130 -4.52 3.54 -10.25
N LEU A 131 -3.30 3.99 -9.92
CA LEU A 131 -2.98 5.36 -9.56
C LEU A 131 -1.88 5.88 -10.48
N ASN A 132 -2.04 7.08 -11.01
CA ASN A 132 -0.93 7.89 -11.52
C ASN A 132 -0.73 9.07 -10.56
N ALA A 133 0.37 9.06 -9.83
CA ALA A 133 0.78 10.16 -8.96
C ALA A 133 1.81 11.03 -9.68
N MET A 134 1.63 12.34 -9.64
CA MET A 134 2.55 13.33 -10.19
C MET A 134 3.04 14.20 -9.05
N ALA A 135 4.34 14.13 -8.76
CA ALA A 135 4.99 14.86 -7.70
C ALA A 135 6.07 15.77 -8.27
N LYS A 136 6.05 17.02 -7.84
CA LYS A 136 7.12 17.98 -8.12
C LYS A 136 8.28 17.71 -7.17
N VAL A 137 9.48 17.48 -7.71
CA VAL A 137 10.67 17.08 -6.96
C VAL A 137 11.90 17.92 -7.38
N PRO A 138 12.95 18.02 -6.56
CA PRO A 138 14.20 18.67 -6.95
C PRO A 138 14.78 18.04 -8.22
N ASN A 139 15.46 18.87 -9.02
CA ASN A 139 16.33 18.39 -10.07
C ASN A 139 17.56 17.71 -9.44
N TYR A 140 17.80 16.47 -9.82
CA TYR A 140 19.04 15.76 -9.49
C TYR A 140 19.87 15.59 -10.75
N SER A 141 21.20 15.60 -10.60
CA SER A 141 22.11 15.30 -11.71
C SER A 141 22.11 13.82 -12.10
N ASP A 142 21.55 12.97 -11.24
CA ASP A 142 21.47 11.53 -11.41
C ASP A 142 20.04 11.06 -11.11
N ASP A 143 19.32 10.65 -12.16
CA ASP A 143 17.93 10.22 -12.06
C ASP A 143 17.75 8.92 -11.28
N ARG A 144 18.84 8.15 -11.08
CA ARG A 144 18.82 6.89 -10.31
C ARG A 144 18.50 7.10 -8.84
N VAL A 145 18.58 8.33 -8.34
CA VAL A 145 18.20 8.67 -6.97
C VAL A 145 16.76 8.22 -6.66
N PHE A 146 15.84 8.29 -7.63
CA PHE A 146 14.47 7.87 -7.42
C PHE A 146 14.35 6.34 -7.38
N ASP A 147 15.08 5.64 -8.24
CA ASP A 147 15.15 4.17 -8.20
C ASP A 147 15.72 3.69 -6.85
N GLU A 148 16.78 4.34 -6.36
CA GLU A 148 17.40 4.03 -5.07
C GLU A 148 16.44 4.26 -3.88
N LEU A 149 15.68 5.35 -3.89
CA LEU A 149 14.66 5.62 -2.85
C LEU A 149 13.55 4.57 -2.84
N PHE A 150 13.09 4.15 -4.01
CA PHE A 150 12.06 3.11 -4.11
C PHE A 150 12.62 1.71 -3.81
N ASP A 151 13.87 1.43 -4.17
CA ASP A 151 14.57 0.17 -3.80
C ASP A 151 14.82 0.08 -2.29
N GLU A 152 15.16 1.20 -1.63
CA GLU A 152 15.27 1.24 -0.18
C GLU A 152 13.93 0.88 0.50
N ALA A 153 12.81 1.39 -0.04
CA ALA A 153 11.49 1.12 0.50
C ALA A 153 10.94 -0.27 0.14
N PHE A 154 11.17 -0.75 -1.08
CA PHE A 154 10.45 -1.90 -1.65
C PHE A 154 11.36 -2.99 -2.21
N GLY A 155 12.68 -2.81 -2.30
CA GLY A 155 13.61 -3.79 -2.86
C GLY A 155 13.67 -5.11 -2.10
N ARG A 156 13.15 -5.14 -0.86
CA ARG A 156 12.97 -6.33 -0.03
C ARG A 156 11.50 -6.70 0.21
N SER A 157 10.56 -5.99 -0.41
CA SER A 157 9.14 -6.29 -0.29
C SER A 157 8.81 -7.61 -1.00
N PHE A 158 7.93 -8.39 -0.38
CA PHE A 158 7.35 -9.58 -1.00
C PHE A 158 6.29 -9.26 -2.05
N PHE A 159 5.67 -8.08 -2.00
CA PHE A 159 4.42 -7.80 -2.71
C PHE A 159 4.39 -6.45 -3.42
N VAL A 160 5.44 -5.63 -3.33
CA VAL A 160 5.54 -4.35 -4.05
C VAL A 160 6.80 -4.38 -4.89
N HIS A 161 6.66 -4.25 -6.21
CA HIS A 161 7.77 -4.42 -7.13
C HIS A 161 7.83 -3.30 -8.16
N ALA A 162 9.05 -2.95 -8.58
CA ALA A 162 9.22 -2.19 -9.80
C ALA A 162 8.70 -3.00 -11.01
N ALA A 163 8.06 -2.31 -11.94
CA ALA A 163 7.68 -2.90 -13.21
C ALA A 163 8.93 -3.40 -13.95
N PRO A 164 8.90 -4.60 -14.56
CA PRO A 164 10.01 -5.03 -15.39
C PRO A 164 10.25 -4.03 -16.53
N PRO A 165 11.51 -3.61 -16.82
CA PRO A 165 11.79 -2.56 -17.82
C PRO A 165 11.25 -2.85 -19.22
N GLU A 166 11.13 -4.14 -19.58
CA GLU A 166 10.64 -4.59 -20.89
C GLU A 166 9.17 -5.02 -20.87
N ALA A 167 8.49 -4.97 -19.72
CA ALA A 167 7.09 -5.36 -19.63
C ALA A 167 6.19 -4.23 -20.13
N ASP A 168 5.18 -4.61 -20.93
CA ASP A 168 4.05 -3.72 -21.18
C ASP A 168 3.34 -3.41 -19.86
N TRP A 169 2.95 -2.15 -19.67
CA TRP A 169 2.14 -1.73 -18.53
C TRP A 169 0.71 -2.26 -18.67
N ASP A 170 0.52 -3.52 -18.27
CA ASP A 170 -0.70 -4.31 -18.46
C ASP A 170 -1.22 -4.83 -17.11
N THR A 171 -2.54 -4.92 -16.97
CA THR A 171 -3.23 -5.33 -15.74
C THR A 171 -2.91 -6.78 -15.32
N LYS A 172 -2.46 -7.63 -16.25
CA LYS A 172 -2.02 -9.01 -15.98
C LYS A 172 -0.81 -9.09 -15.06
N LEU A 173 -0.06 -8.00 -14.88
CA LEU A 173 1.06 -7.95 -13.94
C LEU A 173 0.61 -8.16 -12.49
N VAL A 174 -0.64 -7.84 -12.17
CA VAL A 174 -1.16 -7.85 -10.79
C VAL A 174 -2.49 -8.58 -10.61
N SER A 175 -3.28 -8.75 -11.68
CA SER A 175 -4.63 -9.33 -11.59
C SER A 175 -4.63 -10.71 -10.93
N GLY A 176 -5.42 -10.88 -9.89
CA GLY A 176 -5.56 -12.11 -9.10
C GLY A 176 -4.36 -12.45 -8.22
N THR A 177 -3.40 -11.53 -8.05
CA THR A 177 -2.17 -11.74 -7.27
C THR A 177 -2.17 -10.86 -6.01
N PRO A 178 -1.38 -11.20 -4.97
CA PRO A 178 -1.17 -10.32 -3.83
C PRO A 178 -0.30 -9.09 -4.14
N ASN A 179 0.18 -8.95 -5.37
CA ASN A 179 1.20 -7.98 -5.74
C ASN A 179 0.63 -6.61 -6.13
N ALA A 180 1.46 -5.59 -5.92
CA ALA A 180 1.40 -4.31 -6.58
C ALA A 180 2.68 -4.09 -7.39
N VAL A 181 2.54 -3.36 -8.50
CA VAL A 181 3.67 -2.93 -9.33
C VAL A 181 3.70 -1.42 -9.45
N TYR A 182 4.89 -0.83 -9.47
CA TYR A 182 5.09 0.59 -9.72
C TYR A 182 6.04 0.86 -10.88
N ASN A 183 5.88 2.00 -11.54
CA ASN A 183 6.77 2.48 -12.60
C ASN A 183 7.08 3.96 -12.40
N LEU A 184 8.33 4.34 -12.60
CA LEU A 184 8.82 5.70 -12.42
C LEU A 184 9.10 6.35 -13.77
N ARG A 185 8.62 7.57 -13.97
CA ARG A 185 8.92 8.38 -15.16
C ARG A 185 9.23 9.80 -14.75
N ILE A 186 10.41 10.28 -15.09
CA ILE A 186 10.83 11.65 -14.81
C ILE A 186 10.72 12.52 -16.06
N THR A 187 10.17 13.71 -15.89
CA THR A 187 10.22 14.79 -16.89
C THR A 187 11.03 15.94 -16.29
N PRO A 188 12.29 16.13 -16.73
CA PRO A 188 13.12 17.22 -16.24
C PRO A 188 12.55 18.59 -16.63
N GLY A 189 12.53 19.53 -15.68
CA GLY A 189 12.25 20.95 -15.91
C GLY A 189 13.48 21.83 -15.62
N GLU A 190 13.32 23.15 -15.71
CA GLU A 190 14.43 24.10 -15.53
C GLU A 190 14.91 24.16 -14.08
N ASP A 191 14.00 24.37 -13.13
CA ASP A 191 14.31 24.50 -11.69
C ASP A 191 13.99 23.23 -10.88
N ASP A 192 13.06 22.41 -11.38
CA ASP A 192 12.50 21.24 -10.73
C ASP A 192 12.05 20.21 -11.76
N SER A 193 11.85 18.98 -11.31
CA SER A 193 11.42 17.84 -12.13
C SER A 193 10.00 17.42 -11.76
N LEU A 194 9.29 16.88 -12.74
CA LEU A 194 8.03 16.19 -12.50
C LEU A 194 8.27 14.67 -12.50
N LEU A 195 8.15 14.05 -11.33
CA LEU A 195 8.16 12.60 -11.19
C LEU A 195 6.73 12.07 -11.29
N THR A 196 6.48 11.23 -12.29
CA THR A 196 5.26 10.45 -12.41
C THR A 196 5.50 9.04 -11.88
N VAL A 197 4.73 8.65 -10.88
CA VAL A 197 4.72 7.30 -10.31
C VAL A 197 3.41 6.63 -10.67
N GLN A 198 3.49 5.59 -11.49
CA GLN A 198 2.32 4.78 -11.85
C GLN A 198 2.29 3.57 -10.93
N VAL A 199 1.14 3.24 -10.36
CA VAL A 199 0.98 2.07 -9.49
C VAL A 199 -0.26 1.29 -9.92
N MET A 200 -0.15 -0.04 -9.99
CA MET A 200 -1.29 -0.94 -10.17
C MET A 200 -1.32 -2.00 -9.08
N ALA A 201 -2.51 -2.39 -8.66
CA ALA A 201 -2.70 -3.55 -7.80
C ALA A 201 -4.11 -4.15 -7.94
N ASP A 202 -4.25 -5.42 -7.60
CA ASP A 202 -5.56 -6.06 -7.54
C ASP A 202 -6.35 -5.63 -6.29
N LYS A 203 -7.64 -5.32 -6.48
CA LYS A 203 -8.57 -4.89 -5.41
C LYS A 203 -8.75 -5.94 -4.32
N ASP A 204 -8.66 -7.22 -4.66
CA ASP A 204 -8.78 -8.35 -3.73
C ASP A 204 -7.39 -8.84 -3.27
N GLY A 205 -6.34 -8.46 -4.01
CA GLY A 205 -4.93 -8.65 -3.69
C GLY A 205 -4.35 -7.59 -2.75
N LYS A 206 -3.33 -6.86 -3.21
CA LYS A 206 -2.60 -5.87 -2.38
C LYS A 206 -3.48 -4.73 -1.85
N CYS A 207 -4.58 -4.42 -2.52
CA CYS A 207 -5.54 -3.42 -2.05
C CYS A 207 -6.63 -4.00 -1.15
N GLY A 208 -6.63 -5.30 -0.87
CA GLY A 208 -7.73 -5.97 -0.20
C GLY A 208 -7.30 -7.11 0.70
N ALA A 209 -7.85 -8.29 0.46
CA ALA A 209 -7.74 -9.41 1.39
C ALA A 209 -6.30 -9.91 1.57
N ALA A 210 -5.46 -9.85 0.53
CA ALA A 210 -4.07 -10.28 0.66
C ALA A 210 -3.28 -9.36 1.60
N GLN A 211 -3.52 -8.04 1.54
CA GLN A 211 -2.91 -7.06 2.45
C GLN A 211 -3.24 -7.37 3.92
N VAL A 212 -4.48 -7.77 4.20
CA VAL A 212 -4.94 -8.10 5.55
C VAL A 212 -4.24 -9.34 6.07
N VAL A 213 -4.10 -10.37 5.23
CA VAL A 213 -3.41 -11.62 5.58
C VAL A 213 -1.91 -11.40 5.73
N HIS A 214 -1.30 -10.58 4.87
CA HIS A 214 0.11 -10.19 4.97
C HIS A 214 0.37 -9.49 6.31
N ALA A 215 -0.47 -8.52 6.68
CA ALA A 215 -0.39 -7.85 7.97
C ALA A 215 -0.59 -8.80 9.15
N MET A 216 -1.53 -9.74 9.06
CA MET A 216 -1.73 -10.79 10.06
C MET A 216 -0.48 -11.66 10.21
N ASN A 217 0.18 -12.05 9.10
CA ASN A 217 1.40 -12.84 9.14
C ASN A 217 2.52 -12.12 9.89
N VAL A 218 2.75 -10.84 9.56
CA VAL A 218 3.75 -10.01 10.26
C VAL A 218 3.39 -9.88 11.75
N MET A 219 2.13 -9.58 12.06
CA MET A 219 1.64 -9.51 13.43
C MET A 219 1.95 -10.81 14.19
N CYS A 220 1.63 -11.97 13.63
CA CYS A 220 1.86 -13.27 14.24
C CYS A 220 3.33 -13.74 14.26
N GLY A 221 4.23 -13.03 13.57
CA GLY A 221 5.62 -13.47 13.39
C GLY A 221 5.76 -14.67 12.45
N PHE A 222 4.80 -14.87 11.55
CA PHE A 222 4.89 -15.86 10.48
C PHE A 222 5.71 -15.33 9.30
N GLU A 223 6.05 -16.22 8.37
CA GLU A 223 6.55 -15.82 7.06
C GLU A 223 5.51 -14.95 6.34
N GLU A 224 5.94 -13.82 5.79
CA GLU A 224 5.06 -12.78 5.26
C GLU A 224 4.19 -13.29 4.10
N SER A 225 4.72 -14.21 3.27
CA SER A 225 4.02 -14.77 2.10
C SER A 225 3.09 -15.95 2.41
N LEU A 226 3.04 -16.39 3.66
CA LEU A 226 2.33 -17.61 4.01
C LEU A 226 0.82 -17.53 3.70
N GLY A 227 0.33 -18.47 2.88
CA GLY A 227 -1.08 -18.53 2.47
C GLY A 227 -1.49 -17.54 1.36
N LEU A 228 -0.53 -16.79 0.80
CA LEU A 228 -0.75 -15.79 -0.25
C LEU A 228 -0.28 -16.22 -1.64
N GLU A 229 0.40 -17.35 -1.74
CA GLU A 229 0.84 -17.99 -2.99
C GLU A 229 -0.18 -19.01 -3.54
#